data_AF-A0AAD9TFH7-F1
#
_entry.id   AF-A0AAD9TFH7-F1
#
_cell.length_a   1.000
_cell.length_b   1.000
_cell.length_c   1.000
_cell.angle_alpha   90.00
_cell.angle_beta   90.00
_cell.angle_gamma   90.00
#
_symmetry.space_group_name_H-M   'P 1'
#
loop_
_entity.id
_entity.type
_entity.pdbx_description
1 polymer ?
#
loop_
_entity_poly.entity_id
_entity_poly.type
_entity_poly.pdbx_seq_one_letter_code
_entity_poly.pdbx_strand_id
1 'polypeptide(L)'
;MAEAMVILRGIRFAVDSGLLPAVVESDAKYVVELINGGVAPLADIGFVVLDILSFNSTFPISISYMFIKANIIAHTSAHSLVQLALSFDEDFFWLESVPPSVEALVLTDCSG
;
A
#
# COMPACT_ATOMS: atom_id res chain seq x y z
N MET A 1 -8.38 -9.06 4.99
CA MET A 1 -7.05 -9.41 5.52
C MET A 1 -5.94 -8.95 4.58
N ALA A 2 -5.91 -9.43 3.33
CA ALA A 2 -4.88 -9.06 2.34
C ALA A 2 -4.70 -7.54 2.18
N GLU A 3 -5.78 -6.80 1.94
CA GLU A 3 -5.74 -5.34 1.80
C GLU A 3 -5.13 -4.60 3.01
N ALA A 4 -5.52 -5.01 4.23
CA ALA A 4 -4.96 -4.42 5.44
C ALA A 4 -3.46 -4.73 5.59
N MET A 5 -3.03 -5.93 5.19
CA MET A 5 -1.61 -6.30 5.18
C MET A 5 -0.82 -5.52 4.13
N VAL A 6 -1.39 -5.26 2.96
CA VAL A 6 -0.77 -4.43 1.92
C VAL A 6 -0.56 -3.01 2.44
N ILE A 7 -1.58 -2.41 3.07
CA ILE A 7 -1.47 -1.08 3.69
C ILE A 7 -0.37 -1.08 4.77
N LEU A 8 -0.38 -2.04 5.69
CA LEU A 8 0.63 -2.13 6.75
C LEU A 8 2.05 -2.29 6.19
N ARG A 9 2.24 -3.12 5.16
CA ARG A 9 3.54 -3.29 4.50
C ARG A 9 4.00 -2.01 3.80
N GLY A 10 3.10 -1.31 3.10
CA GLY A 10 3.39 -0.03 2.48
C GLY A 10 3.80 1.04 3.49
N ILE A 11 3.13 1.08 4.65
CA ILE A 11 3.47 1.96 5.77
C ILE A 11 4.87 1.66 6.30
N ARG A 12 5.17 0.38 6.58
CA ARG A 12 6.50 -0.04 7.07
C ARG A 12 7.60 0.34 6.08
N PHE A 13 7.37 0.04 4.80
CA PHE A 13 8.30 0.42 3.74
C PHE A 13 8.56 1.93 3.69
N ALA A 14 7.51 2.76 3.81
CA ALA A 14 7.66 4.21 3.82
C ALA A 14 8.46 4.71 5.03
N VAL A 15 8.24 4.12 6.21
CA VAL A 15 8.98 4.43 7.43
C VAL A 15 10.46 4.03 7.30
N ASP A 16 10.71 2.77 6.91
CA ASP A 16 12.06 2.21 6.80
C ASP A 16 12.89 2.92 5.71
N SER A 17 12.23 3.39 4.66
CA SER A 17 12.87 4.10 3.54
C SER A 17 12.97 5.62 3.76
N GLY A 18 12.47 6.16 4.88
CA GLY A 18 12.47 7.60 5.16
C GLY A 18 11.54 8.43 4.27
N LEU A 19 10.53 7.82 3.65
CA LEU A 19 9.55 8.45 2.75
C LEU A 19 8.42 9.15 3.52
N LEU A 20 8.76 9.90 4.56
CA LEU A 20 7.81 10.61 5.43
C LEU A 20 7.88 12.12 5.19
N PRO A 21 6.76 12.86 5.23
CA PRO A 21 5.39 12.40 5.46
C PRO A 21 4.81 11.63 4.27
N ALA A 22 3.88 10.70 4.53
CA ALA A 22 3.32 9.82 3.51
C ALA A 22 1.78 9.86 3.48
N VAL A 23 1.21 9.75 2.27
CA VAL A 23 -0.21 9.47 2.05
C VAL A 23 -0.32 8.09 1.41
N VAL A 24 -0.98 7.16 2.10
CA VAL A 24 -1.22 5.80 1.60
C VAL A 24 -2.61 5.76 0.97
N GLU A 25 -2.65 5.53 -0.34
CA GLU A 25 -3.89 5.42 -1.09
C GLU A 25 -4.29 3.95 -1.26
N SER A 26 -5.56 3.63 -1.01
CA SER A 26 -6.09 2.27 -1.17
C SER A 26 -7.52 2.30 -1.73
N ASP A 27 -7.85 1.32 -2.57
CA ASP A 27 -9.20 1.07 -3.06
C ASP A 27 -10.04 0.19 -2.11
N ALA A 28 -9.43 -0.29 -1.02
CA ALA A 28 -10.08 -1.08 0.02
C ALA A 28 -10.90 -0.21 0.99
N LYS A 29 -11.98 0.39 0.49
CA LYS A 29 -12.83 1.36 1.21
C LYS A 29 -13.12 0.96 2.66
N TYR A 30 -13.56 -0.29 2.87
CA TYR A 30 -13.90 -0.80 4.21
C TYR A 30 -12.70 -0.77 5.18
N VAL A 31 -11.49 -1.12 4.70
CA VAL A 31 -10.28 -1.13 5.52
C VAL A 31 -9.85 0.30 5.84
N VAL A 32 -9.91 1.20 4.86
CA VAL A 32 -9.64 2.63 5.06
C VAL A 32 -10.60 3.23 6.10
N GLU A 33 -11.88 2.92 6.01
CA GLU A 33 -12.89 3.40 6.98
C GLU A 33 -12.65 2.86 8.39
N LEU A 34 -12.25 1.58 8.54
CA LEU A 34 -11.88 1.02 9.85
C LEU A 34 -10.70 1.75 10.48
N ILE A 35 -9.65 2.00 9.69
CA ILE A 35 -8.44 2.67 10.17
C ILE A 35 -8.74 4.13 10.50
N ASN A 36 -9.42 4.85 9.62
CA ASN A 36 -9.76 6.26 9.84
C ASN A 36 -10.78 6.43 10.97
N GLY A 37 -11.63 5.43 11.20
CA GLY A 37 -12.53 5.38 12.35
C GLY A 37 -11.82 5.06 13.67
N GLY A 38 -10.58 4.58 13.64
CA GLY A 38 -9.85 4.13 14.83
C GLY A 38 -10.46 2.91 15.52
N VAL A 39 -11.31 2.15 14.81
CA VAL A 39 -12.04 1.01 15.37
C VAL A 39 -11.43 -0.29 14.87
N ALA A 40 -10.81 -1.05 15.78
CA ALA A 40 -10.33 -2.39 15.51
C ALA A 40 -11.41 -3.43 15.91
N PRO A 41 -11.97 -4.20 14.96
CA PRO A 41 -12.93 -5.25 15.30
C PRO A 41 -12.24 -6.42 16.04
N LEU A 42 -13.01 -7.19 16.82
CA LEU A 42 -12.55 -8.43 17.49
C LEU A 42 -12.40 -9.60 16.50
N ALA A 43 -11.75 -9.35 15.36
CA ALA A 43 -11.44 -10.31 14.32
C ALA A 43 -9.96 -10.16 13.95
N ASP A 44 -9.40 -11.11 13.19
CA ASP A 44 -7.96 -11.11 12.85
C ASP A 44 -7.48 -9.81 12.21
N ILE A 45 -8.34 -9.16 11.41
CA ILE A 45 -8.05 -7.87 10.79
C ILE A 45 -7.86 -6.74 11.81
N GLY A 46 -8.45 -6.86 13.00
CA GLY A 46 -8.32 -5.89 14.08
C GLY A 46 -6.90 -5.76 14.58
N PHE A 47 -6.15 -6.86 14.67
CA PHE A 47 -4.72 -6.81 15.05
C PHE A 47 -3.90 -6.00 14.04
N VAL A 48 -4.17 -6.19 12.73
CA VAL A 48 -3.49 -5.44 11.67
C VAL A 48 -3.87 -3.95 11.72
N VAL A 49 -5.15 -3.65 11.98
CA VAL A 49 -5.61 -2.26 12.14
C VAL A 49 -4.96 -1.59 13.35
N LEU A 50 -4.81 -2.30 14.48
CA LEU A 50 -4.13 -1.78 15.67
C LEU A 50 -2.66 -1.43 15.39
N ASP A 51 -1.95 -2.31 14.67
CA ASP A 51 -0.58 -2.03 14.25
C ASP A 51 -0.51 -0.75 13.40
N ILE A 52 -1.39 -0.61 12.40
CA ILE A 52 -1.46 0.57 11.55
C ILE A 52 -1.73 1.84 12.37
N LEU A 53 -2.67 1.79 13.31
CA LEU A 53 -2.98 2.92 14.19
C LEU A 53 -1.78 3.32 15.05
N SER A 54 -0.99 2.36 15.52
CA SER A 54 0.26 2.61 16.25
C SER A 54 1.27 3.37 15.38
N PHE A 55 1.45 2.97 14.11
CA PHE A 55 2.30 3.71 13.16
C PHE A 55 1.79 5.12 12.90
N ASN A 56 0.48 5.29 12.62
CA ASN A 56 -0.11 6.62 12.37
C ASN A 56 -0.01 7.56 13.58
N SER A 57 0.03 7.03 14.79
CA SER A 57 0.23 7.84 16.01
C SER A 57 1.67 8.30 16.20
N THR A 58 2.63 7.61 15.58
CA THR A 58 4.06 7.83 15.74
C THR A 58 4.66 8.63 14.58
N PHE A 59 4.16 8.40 13.37
CA PHE A 59 4.69 8.96 12.13
C PHE A 59 3.62 9.78 11.40
N PRO A 60 4.03 10.81 10.63
CA PRO A 60 3.09 11.64 9.87
C PRO A 60 2.60 10.89 8.62
N ILE A 61 1.69 9.95 8.83
CA ILE A 61 1.10 9.07 7.82
C ILE A 61 -0.40 9.28 7.81
N SER A 62 -0.98 9.48 6.63
CA SER A 62 -2.42 9.49 6.42
C SER A 62 -2.83 8.40 5.44
N ILE A 63 -4.07 7.92 5.57
CA ILE A 63 -4.61 6.86 4.71
C ILE A 63 -5.86 7.39 4.04
N SER A 64 -5.86 7.36 2.72
CA SER A 64 -6.93 7.88 1.89
C SER A 64 -7.56 6.78 1.04
N TYR A 65 -8.88 6.83 0.94
CA TYR A 65 -9.59 5.98 0.00
C TYR A 65 -9.49 6.60 -1.39
N MET A 66 -9.00 5.82 -2.35
CA MET A 66 -8.94 6.23 -3.75
C MET A 66 -9.68 5.24 -4.64
N PHE A 67 -10.60 5.76 -5.45
CA PHE A 67 -11.23 4.97 -6.50
C PHE A 67 -10.20 4.65 -7.60
N ILE A 68 -10.15 3.38 -8.01
CA ILE A 68 -9.29 2.85 -9.09
C ILE A 68 -9.24 3.75 -10.34
N LYS A 69 -10.37 4.37 -10.70
CA LYS A 69 -10.47 5.23 -11.90
C LYS A 69 -9.80 6.59 -11.76
N ALA A 70 -9.46 7.03 -10.55
CA ALA A 70 -8.81 8.31 -10.30
C ALA A 70 -7.30 8.27 -10.58
N ASN A 71 -6.68 7.10 -10.42
CA ASN A 71 -5.26 6.87 -10.75
C ASN A 71 -5.06 5.45 -11.28
N ILE A 72 -5.46 5.26 -12.55
CA ILE A 72 -5.45 3.95 -13.18
C ILE A 72 -4.02 3.41 -13.35
N ILE A 73 -3.02 4.28 -13.53
CA ILE A 73 -1.62 3.87 -13.72
C ILE A 73 -1.07 3.30 -12.41
N ALA A 74 -1.17 4.05 -11.30
CA ALA A 74 -0.71 3.56 -10.01
C ALA A 74 -1.45 2.28 -9.58
N HIS A 75 -2.76 2.22 -9.83
CA HIS A 75 -3.54 1.03 -9.53
C HIS A 75 -3.12 -0.18 -10.37
N THR A 76 -2.95 0.00 -11.68
CA THR A 76 -2.54 -1.10 -12.57
C THR A 76 -1.13 -1.58 -12.24
N SER A 77 -0.22 -0.66 -11.88
CA SER A 77 1.12 -1.00 -11.41
C SER A 77 1.07 -1.81 -10.12
N ALA A 78 0.34 -1.35 -9.11
CA ALA A 78 0.19 -2.05 -7.84
C ALA A 78 -0.43 -3.45 -8.04
N HIS A 79 -1.47 -3.56 -8.87
CA HIS A 79 -2.09 -4.84 -9.20
C HIS A 79 -1.13 -5.81 -9.90
N SER A 80 -0.36 -5.30 -10.87
CA SER A 80 0.64 -6.09 -11.61
C SER A 80 1.77 -6.56 -10.69
N LEU A 81 2.20 -5.73 -9.73
CA LEU A 81 3.16 -6.12 -8.70
C LEU A 81 2.62 -7.20 -7.78
N VAL A 82 1.36 -7.10 -7.36
CA VAL A 82 0.73 -8.12 -6.52
C VAL A 82 0.63 -9.45 -7.27
N GLN A 83 0.19 -9.43 -8.54
CA GLN A 83 0.15 -10.66 -9.35
C GLN A 83 1.53 -11.27 -9.54
N LEU A 84 2.54 -10.43 -9.77
CA LEU A 84 3.92 -10.88 -9.87
C LEU A 84 4.40 -11.50 -8.55
N ALA A 85 4.15 -10.85 -7.41
CA ALA A 85 4.54 -11.35 -6.10
C ALA A 85 3.88 -12.71 -5.77
N LEU A 86 2.63 -12.93 -6.20
CA LEU A 86 1.94 -14.21 -6.03
C LEU A 86 2.56 -15.36 -6.84
N SER A 87 3.41 -15.07 -7.83
CA SER A 87 4.12 -16.08 -8.62
C SER A 87 5.42 -16.55 -7.99
N PHE A 88 5.82 -15.96 -6.85
CA PHE A 88 7.04 -16.28 -6.13
C PHE A 88 6.77 -16.74 -4.69
N ASP A 89 7.60 -17.63 -4.19
CA ASP A 89 7.54 -18.13 -2.80
C ASP A 89 8.45 -17.34 -1.84
N GLU A 90 9.29 -16.46 -2.40
CA GLU A 90 10.31 -15.68 -1.71
C GLU A 90 10.15 -14.18 -1.98
N ASP A 91 10.69 -13.34 -1.11
CA ASP A 91 10.71 -11.87 -1.30
C ASP A 91 11.76 -11.48 -2.37
N PHE A 92 11.34 -10.62 -3.31
CA PHE A 92 12.21 -10.08 -4.36
C PHE A 92 12.35 -8.57 -4.24
N PHE A 93 13.59 -8.09 -4.35
CA PHE A 93 13.92 -6.68 -4.34
C PHE A 93 14.58 -6.29 -5.66
N TRP A 94 14.05 -5.25 -6.30
CA TRP A 94 14.68 -4.65 -7.48
C TRP A 94 15.51 -3.46 -7.04
N LEU A 95 16.84 -3.63 -7.02
CA LEU A 95 17.76 -2.52 -6.81
C LEU A 95 18.04 -1.86 -8.15
N GLU A 96 17.88 -0.53 -8.23
CA GLU A 96 18.19 0.29 -9.42
C GLU A 96 17.44 -0.11 -10.72
N SER A 97 16.38 -0.91 -10.59
CA SER A 97 15.55 -1.38 -11.70
C SER A 97 14.08 -1.47 -11.27
N VAL A 98 13.18 -1.67 -12.23
CA VAL A 98 11.77 -1.95 -11.98
C VAL A 98 11.41 -3.30 -12.61
N PRO A 99 10.45 -4.06 -12.04
CA PRO A 99 9.98 -5.28 -12.66
C PRO A 99 9.44 -5.02 -14.08
N PRO A 100 9.67 -5.92 -15.05
CA PRO A 100 9.19 -5.74 -16.42
C PRO A 100 7.66 -5.54 -16.53
N SER A 101 6.90 -6.07 -15.57
CA SER A 101 5.44 -5.92 -15.52
C SER A 101 4.97 -4.49 -15.22
N VAL A 102 5.83 -3.63 -14.67
CA VAL A 102 5.51 -2.23 -14.35
C VAL A 102 6.37 -1.21 -15.08
N GLU A 103 7.43 -1.64 -15.78
CA GLU A 103 8.35 -0.74 -16.51
C GLU A 103 7.62 0.20 -17.48
N ALA A 104 6.71 -0.35 -18.29
CA ALA A 104 5.92 0.44 -19.25
C ALA A 104 4.98 1.46 -18.56
N LEU A 105 4.51 1.15 -17.35
CA LEU A 105 3.61 2.01 -16.56
C LEU A 105 4.37 3.13 -15.85
N VAL A 106 5.58 2.84 -15.35
CA VAL A 106 6.47 3.84 -14.73
C VAL A 106 6.95 4.86 -15.77
N LEU A 107 7.30 4.40 -16.97
CA LEU A 107 7.72 5.30 -18.06
C LEU A 107 6.61 6.25 -18.51
N THR A 108 5.33 5.84 -18.41
CA THR A 108 4.20 6.71 -18.74
C THR A 108 3.91 7.74 -17.64
N ASP A 109 4.15 7.40 -16.37
CA ASP A 109 4.03 8.32 -15.23
C ASP A 109 5.09 9.43 -15.25
N CYS A 110 6.33 9.12 -15.69
CA CYS A 110 7.41 10.11 -15.82
C CYS A 110 7.28 11.04 -17.04
N SER A 111 6.30 10.84 -17.92
CA SER A 111 6.10 11.64 -19.14
C SER A 111 5.01 12.72 -19.03
N GLY A 112 4.56 13.03 -17.81
CA GLY A 112 3.62 14.11 -17.49
C GLY A 112 4.26 15.47 -17.24
#